data_AF-A0AA96WLB5-F1
#
_entry.id   AF-A0AA96WLB5-F1
#
_cell.length_a   1.000
_cell.length_b   1.000
_cell.length_c   1.000
_cell.angle_alpha   90.00
_cell.angle_beta   90.00
_cell.angle_gamma   90.00
#
_symmetry.space_group_name_H-M   'P 1'
#
loop_
_entity.id
_entity.type
_entity.pdbx_description
1 polymer ?
#
loop_
_entity_poly.entity_id
_entity_poly.type
_entity_poly.pdbx_seq_one_letter_code
_entity_poly.pdbx_strand_id
1 'polypeptide(L)' 'METNLTELTGAYAGAWLPWIMIPLIFYILPFPVFALVFLWIERENVEQENVEQET' A
#
# COMPACT_ATOMS: atom_id res chain seq x y z
N MET A 1 31.28 8.57 -18.92
CA MET A 1 30.22 9.11 -18.04
C MET A 1 30.63 8.72 -16.64
N GLU A 2 31.00 9.68 -15.80
CA GLU A 2 31.43 9.43 -14.43
C GLU A 2 30.18 9.12 -13.60
N THR A 3 30.07 7.90 -13.08
CA THR A 3 28.95 7.49 -12.24
C THR A 3 29.20 7.98 -10.81
N ASN A 4 28.35 8.88 -10.31
CA ASN A 4 28.35 9.26 -8.90
C ASN A 4 27.98 8.03 -8.05
N LEU A 5 28.97 7.42 -7.39
CA LEU A 5 28.82 6.15 -6.67
C LEU A 5 28.10 6.28 -5.31
N THR A 6 27.92 7.51 -4.83
CA THR A 6 27.37 7.81 -3.51
C THR A 6 25.87 8.06 -3.52
N GLU A 7 25.27 8.26 -4.70
CA GLU A 7 23.87 8.67 -4.84
C GLU A 7 23.04 7.60 -5.57
N LEU A 8 21.80 7.41 -5.13
CA LEU A 8 20.82 6.56 -5.82
C LEU A 8 20.31 7.27 -7.07
N THR A 9 21.05 7.14 -8.16
CA THR A 9 20.70 7.70 -9.47
C THR A 9 20.43 6.60 -10.50
N GLY A 10 19.72 6.94 -11.57
CA GLY A 10 19.37 6.01 -12.63
C GLY A 10 19.71 6.57 -14.02
N ALA A 11 20.48 5.81 -14.81
CA ALA A 11 20.76 6.14 -16.21
C ALA A 11 19.70 5.55 -17.16
N TYR A 12 18.43 5.78 -16.84
CA TYR A 12 17.27 5.36 -17.63
C TYR A 12 16.21 6.47 -17.65
N ALA A 13 15.33 6.45 -18.66
CA ALA A 13 14.26 7.45 -18.78
C ALA A 13 13.31 7.36 -17.58
N GLY A 14 13.03 8.51 -16.94
CA GLY A 14 12.16 8.55 -15.77
C GLY A 14 12.83 8.07 -14.48
N ALA A 15 14.12 8.29 -14.28
CA ALA A 15 14.84 7.94 -13.04
C ALA A 15 14.29 8.56 -11.74
N TRP A 16 13.42 9.58 -11.84
CA TRP A 16 12.66 10.12 -10.71
C TRP A 16 11.51 9.21 -10.26
N LEU A 17 11.10 8.25 -11.09
CA LEU A 17 9.92 7.43 -10.87
C LEU A 17 10.07 6.50 -9.66
N PRO A 18 11.20 5.79 -9.44
CA PRO A 18 11.35 4.97 -8.23
C PRO A 18 11.43 5.79 -6.95
N TRP A 19 11.93 7.03 -7.03
CA TRP A 19 12.00 7.93 -5.87
C TRP A 19 10.61 8.21 -5.27
N ILE A 20 9.56 8.26 -6.09
CA ILE A 20 8.18 8.40 -5.61
C ILE A 20 7.43 7.07 -5.52
N MET A 21 7.61 6.17 -6.48
CA MET A 21 6.87 4.90 -6.55
C MET A 21 7.22 3.95 -5.41
N ILE A 22 8.49 3.88 -5.00
CA ILE A 22 8.91 2.99 -3.92
C ILE A 22 8.26 3.44 -2.60
N PRO A 23 8.39 4.70 -2.15
CA PRO A 23 7.67 5.16 -0.96
C PRO A 23 6.16 4.99 -1.07
N LEU A 24 5.58 5.32 -2.23
CA LEU A 24 4.14 5.26 -2.43
C LEU A 24 3.59 3.83 -2.29
N ILE A 25 4.21 2.84 -2.94
CA ILE A 25 3.71 1.46 -2.93
C ILE A 25 4.04 0.75 -1.62
N PHE A 26 5.23 0.95 -1.06
CA PHE A 26 5.70 0.15 0.07
C PHE A 26 5.34 0.73 1.43
N TYR A 27 5.10 2.04 1.54
CA TYR A 27 4.85 2.68 2.83
C TYR A 27 3.58 3.51 2.88
N ILE A 28 3.11 4.08 1.76
CA ILE A 28 1.89 4.90 1.76
C ILE A 28 0.65 4.06 1.46
N LEU A 29 0.61 3.35 0.33
CA LEU A 29 -0.51 2.50 -0.09
C LEU A 29 -0.83 1.30 0.81
N PRO A 30 0.11 0.64 1.53
CA PRO A 30 -0.26 -0.52 2.33
C PRO A 30 -1.23 -0.15 3.45
N PHE A 31 -1.10 1.04 4.07
CA PHE A 31 -1.99 1.43 5.17
C PHE A 31 -3.46 1.61 4.73
N PRO A 32 -3.79 2.39 3.67
CA PRO A 32 -5.16 2.44 3.15
C PRO A 32 -5.66 1.09 2.66
N VAL A 33 -4.82 0.28 2.00
CA VAL A 33 -5.22 -1.05 1.52
C VAL A 33 -5.60 -1.95 2.69
N PHE A 34 -4.76 -2.03 3.73
CA PHE A 34 -5.08 -2.82 4.91
C PHE A 34 -6.29 -2.29 5.67
N ALA A 35 -6.47 -0.98 5.75
CA ALA A 35 -7.66 -0.39 6.37
C ALA A 35 -8.96 -0.77 5.62
N LEU A 36 -8.95 -0.71 4.28
CA LEU A 36 -10.09 -1.11 3.46
C LEU A 36 -10.39 -2.60 3.59
N VAL A 37 -9.36 -3.45 3.53
CA VAL A 37 -9.52 -4.91 3.69
C VAL A 37 -10.03 -5.23 5.10
N PHE A 38 -9.51 -4.58 6.13
CA PHE A 38 -9.96 -4.77 7.51
C PHE A 38 -11.43 -4.43 7.70
N LEU A 39 -11.87 -3.26 7.21
CA LEU A 39 -13.27 -2.85 7.28
C LEU A 39 -14.19 -3.79 6.50
N TRP A 40 -13.71 -4.33 5.37
CA TRP A 40 -14.48 -5.28 4.58
C TRP A 40 -14.67 -6.63 5.30
N ILE A 41 -13.61 -7.15 5.94
CA ILE A 41 -13.67 -8.40 6.72
C ILE A 41 -14.60 -8.24 7.93
N GLU A 42 -14.43 -7.17 8.72
CA GLU A 42 -15.25 -6.95 9.92
C GLU A 42 -16.72 -6.70 9.58
N ARG A 43 -17.03 -6.13 8.42
CA ARG A 43 -18.42 -5.96 7.97
C ARG A 43 -19.15 -7.30 7.86
N GLU A 44 -18.52 -8.31 7.26
CA GLU A 44 -19.14 -9.64 7.11
C GLU A 44 -19.32 -10.34 8.46
N ASN A 45 -18.41 -10.09 9.40
CA ASN A 45 -18.48 -10.64 10.76
C ASN A 45 -19.64 -10.03 11.57
N VAL A 46 -19.81 -8.70 11.48
CA VAL A 46 -20.92 -7.98 12.13
C VAL A 46 -22.28 -8.39 11.55
N GLU A 47 -22.38 -8.64 10.24
CA GLU A 47 -23.63 -9.11 9.62
C GLU A 47 -24.04 -10.50 10.11
N GLN A 48 -23.09 -11.41 10.36
CA GLN A 48 -23.39 -12.76 10.88
C GLN A 48 -23.83 -12.74 12.34
N GLU A 49 -23.19 -11.92 13.19
CA GLU A 49 -23.56 -11.79 14.61
C GLU A 49 -25.00 -11.28 14.78
N ASN A 50 -25.43 -10.30 13.97
CA ASN A 50 -26.80 -9.77 14.07
C ASN A 50 -27.86 -10.83 13.73
N VAL A 51 -27.60 -11.72 12.77
CA VAL A 51 -28.54 -12.79 12.38
C VAL A 51 -28.70 -13.82 13.51
N GLU A 52 -27.62 -14.15 14.22
CA GLU A 52 -27.62 -15.15 15.29
C GLU A 52 -28.28 -14.63 16.58
N GLN A 53 -28.30 -13.31 16.82
CA GLN A 53 -29.05 -12.71 17.93
C GLN A 53 -30.57 -12.59 17.67
N GLU A 54 -31.01 -12.67 16.41
CA GLU A 54 -32.42 -12.57 16.03
C GLU A 54 -33.15 -13.94 15.95
N THR A 55 -32.43 -15.06 16.05
CA THR A 55 -32.97 -16.44 16.08
C THR A 55 -32.97 -17.06 17.47
#